data_AF-A0A804RP05-F1
#
_entry.id   AF-A0A804RP05-F1
#
_cell.length_a   1.000
_cell.length_b   1.000
_cell.length_c   1.000
_cell.angle_alpha   90.00
_cell.angle_beta   90.00
_cell.angle_gamma   90.00
#
_symmetry.space_group_name_H-M   'P 1'
#
loop_
_entity.id
_entity.type
_entity.pdbx_description
1 polymer ?
#
loop_
_entity_poly.entity_id
_entity_poly.type
_entity_poly.pdbx_seq_one_letter_code
_entity_poly.pdbx_strand_id
1 'polypeptide(L)'
;MGPRGSALICGYTTYHKLVEESLARLKKKEDCLLCPTGFSANMAAITALGSITSLLSPGRKPAEHERIAIFSDALNHASIIDGIRLLERQQEALVFVYKHCDMFHLDFLLSSCSLEKKVVVTDSLFSMDGDFAPFPELIKLRRKYGYLLVIDDAHGTLVCGENGGGAAELFECEKDIDIGVGTLSKAAGCQGGFITCSTQWKRLIQSRGRSFIFSTALPVPVVASVHAALYVSSKETWRRSVIWRHVQYFASLTKLEITSPIISIVVGSEAGALRASRYLLRSGFHVTPIRPPTVPPNSCRLRITLSASHSSDDIKRLVDALTPWLPVKYGNGSYATASKL
;
A
#
# COMPACT_ATOMS: atom_id res chain seq x y z
N MET A 1 3.67 31.47 -1.36
CA MET A 1 2.32 31.39 -0.75
C MET A 1 1.62 30.14 -1.28
N GLY A 2 1.11 29.27 -0.40
CA GLY A 2 0.47 28.00 -0.78
C GLY A 2 -0.96 28.17 -1.34
N PRO A 3 -1.66 27.07 -1.67
CA PRO A 3 -3.06 27.09 -2.04
C PRO A 3 -3.87 27.72 -0.91
N ARG A 4 -4.74 28.68 -1.27
CA ARG A 4 -5.57 29.43 -0.31
C ARG A 4 -6.90 28.72 0.00
N GLY A 5 -7.05 27.45 -0.37
CA GLY A 5 -8.27 26.68 -0.21
C GLY A 5 -8.20 25.25 -0.75
N SER A 6 -9.35 24.57 -0.80
CA SER A 6 -9.48 23.23 -1.37
C SER A 6 -9.31 23.25 -2.89
N ALA A 7 -9.02 22.08 -3.47
CA ALA A 7 -8.87 21.94 -4.92
C ALA A 7 -10.12 22.40 -5.69
N LEU A 8 -11.32 22.23 -5.11
CA LEU A 8 -12.60 22.57 -5.73
C LEU A 8 -12.95 24.06 -5.68
N ILE A 9 -12.22 24.87 -4.91
CA ILE A 9 -12.51 26.31 -4.78
C ILE A 9 -11.43 27.15 -5.49
N CYS A 10 -10.19 27.10 -5.01
CA CYS A 10 -9.09 27.91 -5.54
C CYS A 10 -7.69 27.31 -5.32
N GLY A 11 -7.61 26.08 -4.80
CA GLY A 11 -6.35 25.44 -4.44
C GLY A 11 -5.68 24.69 -5.59
N TYR A 12 -6.40 24.41 -6.68
CA TYR A 12 -5.88 23.63 -7.81
C TYR A 12 -5.10 24.53 -8.78
N THR A 13 -3.93 24.05 -9.21
CA THR A 13 -3.01 24.80 -10.07
C THR A 13 -2.44 23.91 -11.18
N THR A 14 -1.71 24.50 -12.13
CA THR A 14 -1.03 23.77 -13.20
C THR A 14 -0.12 22.65 -12.67
N TYR A 15 0.58 22.86 -11.55
CA TYR A 15 1.43 21.82 -10.96
C TYR A 15 0.63 20.60 -10.48
N HIS A 16 -0.59 20.81 -9.95
CA HIS A 16 -1.47 19.70 -9.57
C HIS A 16 -1.84 18.87 -10.78
N LYS A 17 -2.25 19.53 -11.87
CA LYS A 17 -2.57 18.88 -13.14
C LYS A 17 -1.39 18.08 -13.69
N LEU A 18 -0.19 18.67 -13.74
CA LEU A 18 1.01 18.00 -14.25
C LEU A 18 1.37 16.74 -13.45
N VAL A 19 1.22 16.77 -12.13
CA VAL A 19 1.43 15.61 -11.27
C VAL A 19 0.34 14.56 -11.49
N GLU A 20 -0.93 14.93 -11.55
CA GLU A 20 -2.04 14.00 -11.84
C GLU A 20 -1.81 13.29 -13.19
N GLU A 21 -1.51 14.03 -14.25
CA GLU A 21 -1.23 13.46 -15.57
C GLU A 21 -0.01 12.52 -15.56
N SER A 22 1.05 12.88 -14.82
CA SER A 22 2.25 12.06 -14.72
C SER A 22 1.99 10.76 -13.96
N LEU A 23 1.20 10.80 -12.89
CA LEU A 23 0.81 9.62 -12.12
C LEU A 23 -0.17 8.73 -12.90
N ALA A 24 -1.13 9.32 -13.63
CA ALA A 24 -2.05 8.60 -14.50
C ALA A 24 -1.27 7.82 -15.58
N ARG A 25 -0.32 8.48 -16.26
CA ARG A 25 0.58 7.82 -17.23
C ARG A 25 1.41 6.71 -16.58
N LEU A 26 2.05 7.00 -15.44
CA LEU A 26 2.87 6.03 -14.71
C LEU A 26 2.10 4.76 -14.33
N LYS A 27 0.83 4.91 -13.94
CA LYS A 27 -0.04 3.81 -13.53
C LYS A 27 -0.85 3.19 -14.68
N LYS A 28 -0.66 3.65 -15.92
CA LYS A 28 -1.46 3.26 -17.10
C LYS A 28 -2.96 3.39 -16.84
N LYS A 29 -3.38 4.53 -16.31
CA LYS A 29 -4.79 4.88 -16.06
C LYS A 29 -5.20 6.13 -16.82
N GLU A 30 -6.50 6.27 -17.03
CA GLU A 30 -7.07 7.42 -17.74
C GLU A 30 -6.85 8.72 -16.97
N ASP A 31 -7.03 8.69 -15.65
CA ASP A 31 -6.96 9.89 -14.84
C ASP A 31 -6.42 9.60 -13.42
N CYS A 32 -6.07 10.68 -12.72
CA CYS A 32 -5.56 10.68 -11.37
C CYS A 32 -6.16 11.84 -10.56
N LEU A 33 -6.35 11.63 -9.26
CA LEU A 33 -6.76 12.65 -8.30
C LEU A 33 -5.73 12.78 -7.18
N LEU A 34 -5.26 13.99 -6.90
CA LEU A 34 -4.38 14.25 -5.75
C LEU A 34 -5.15 14.43 -4.45
N CYS A 35 -4.57 13.88 -3.38
CA CYS A 35 -5.08 13.95 -2.02
C CYS A 35 -3.97 14.43 -1.05
N PRO A 36 -4.33 15.04 0.09
CA PRO A 36 -3.36 15.53 1.08
C PRO A 36 -2.33 14.49 1.58
N THR A 37 -2.73 13.23 1.70
CA THR A 37 -1.90 12.11 2.16
C THR A 37 -2.38 10.79 1.52
N GLY A 38 -1.57 9.72 1.59
CA GLY A 38 -2.03 8.38 1.20
C GLY A 38 -3.22 7.90 2.05
N PHE A 39 -3.24 8.28 3.34
CA PHE A 39 -4.38 8.03 4.22
C PHE A 39 -5.67 8.69 3.67
N SER A 40 -5.60 9.98 3.32
CA SER A 40 -6.77 10.69 2.83
C SER A 40 -7.22 10.21 1.44
N ALA A 41 -6.30 9.69 0.63
CA ALA A 41 -6.61 9.04 -0.65
C ALA A 41 -7.46 7.77 -0.45
N ASN A 42 -7.05 6.87 0.45
CA ASN A 42 -7.85 5.69 0.80
C ASN A 42 -9.23 6.07 1.33
N MET A 43 -9.29 7.04 2.26
CA MET A 43 -10.57 7.53 2.78
C MET A 43 -11.47 8.09 1.67
N ALA A 44 -10.91 8.83 0.71
CA ALA A 44 -11.68 9.43 -0.39
C ALA A 44 -12.21 8.35 -1.34
N ALA A 45 -11.36 7.39 -1.72
CA ALA A 45 -11.74 6.28 -2.59
C ALA A 45 -12.85 5.43 -1.96
N ILE A 46 -12.68 5.03 -0.69
CA ILE A 46 -13.62 4.14 0.00
C ILE A 46 -14.94 4.85 0.26
N THR A 47 -14.93 6.10 0.75
CA THR A 47 -16.18 6.87 0.94
C THR A 47 -16.93 7.13 -0.35
N ALA A 48 -16.21 7.35 -1.47
CA ALA A 48 -16.85 7.47 -2.78
C ALA A 48 -17.50 6.15 -3.23
N LEU A 49 -16.87 4.99 -2.97
CA LEU A 49 -17.45 3.68 -3.25
C LEU A 49 -18.74 3.44 -2.46
N GLY A 50 -18.72 3.69 -1.13
CA GLY A 50 -19.92 3.56 -0.29
C GLY A 50 -21.07 4.46 -0.72
N SER A 51 -20.75 5.66 -1.22
CA SER A 51 -21.77 6.61 -1.69
C SER A 51 -22.62 6.08 -2.85
N ILE A 52 -22.17 5.06 -3.59
CA ILE A 52 -22.97 4.40 -4.64
C ILE A 52 -24.26 3.83 -4.04
N THR A 53 -24.18 3.22 -2.86
CA THR A 53 -25.34 2.71 -2.13
C THR A 53 -26.32 3.84 -1.83
N SER A 54 -25.82 4.97 -1.32
CA SER A 54 -26.62 6.16 -1.02
C SER A 54 -27.24 6.79 -2.27
N LEU A 55 -26.57 6.71 -3.43
CA LEU A 55 -27.09 7.19 -4.71
C LEU A 55 -28.23 6.31 -5.25
N LEU A 56 -28.22 5.02 -4.96
CA LEU A 56 -29.27 4.08 -5.35
C LEU A 56 -30.50 4.14 -4.43
N SER A 57 -30.34 4.71 -3.23
CA SER A 57 -31.39 4.80 -2.21
C SER A 57 -31.62 6.25 -1.72
N PRO A 58 -31.95 7.20 -2.60
CA PRO A 58 -32.06 8.60 -2.22
C PRO A 58 -33.19 8.82 -1.20
N GLY A 59 -32.86 9.47 -0.08
CA GLY A 59 -33.84 9.86 0.94
C GLY A 59 -34.38 8.73 1.81
N ARG A 60 -33.85 7.50 1.68
CA ARG A 60 -34.27 6.36 2.50
C ARG A 60 -33.08 5.48 2.90
N LYS A 61 -33.35 4.55 3.80
CA LYS A 61 -32.36 3.55 4.21
C LYS A 61 -32.16 2.53 3.07
N PRO A 62 -30.92 2.21 2.69
CA PRO A 62 -30.65 1.24 1.63
C PRO A 62 -31.04 -0.17 2.08
N ALA A 63 -31.77 -0.87 1.22
CA ALA A 63 -32.03 -2.29 1.40
C ALA A 63 -30.73 -3.07 1.26
N GLU A 64 -30.68 -4.28 1.83
CA GLU A 64 -29.43 -5.07 1.87
C GLU A 64 -28.86 -5.33 0.47
N HIS A 65 -29.72 -5.68 -0.50
CA HIS A 65 -29.34 -5.93 -1.90
C HIS A 65 -28.84 -4.69 -2.67
N GLU A 66 -29.08 -3.48 -2.14
CA GLU A 66 -28.63 -2.22 -2.75
C GLU A 66 -27.22 -1.82 -2.28
N ARG A 67 -26.73 -2.45 -1.20
CA ARG A 67 -25.41 -2.20 -0.64
C ARG A 67 -24.30 -2.80 -1.50
N ILE A 68 -23.08 -2.35 -1.25
CA ILE A 68 -21.87 -2.98 -1.80
C ILE A 68 -21.31 -4.01 -0.81
N ALA A 69 -20.78 -5.12 -1.32
CA ALA A 69 -19.98 -6.07 -0.56
C ALA A 69 -18.50 -5.72 -0.69
N ILE A 70 -17.82 -5.45 0.42
CA ILE A 70 -16.38 -5.17 0.44
C ILE A 70 -15.65 -6.35 1.07
N PHE A 71 -14.67 -6.89 0.34
CA PHE A 71 -13.78 -7.94 0.78
C PHE A 71 -12.40 -7.34 1.05
N SER A 72 -11.99 -7.31 2.32
CA SER A 72 -10.74 -6.70 2.78
C SER A 72 -9.76 -7.77 3.26
N ASP A 73 -8.50 -7.64 2.86
CA ASP A 73 -7.43 -8.41 3.49
C ASP A 73 -7.35 -8.06 4.99
N ALA A 74 -7.06 -9.07 5.83
CA ALA A 74 -6.93 -8.92 7.27
C ALA A 74 -5.78 -8.00 7.70
N LEU A 75 -4.74 -7.84 6.88
CA LEU A 75 -3.58 -6.99 7.18
C LEU A 75 -3.56 -5.67 6.41
N ASN A 76 -4.69 -5.29 5.81
CA ASN A 76 -4.83 -4.00 5.15
C ASN A 76 -4.45 -2.83 6.06
N HIS A 77 -3.89 -1.80 5.45
CA HIS A 77 -3.47 -0.60 6.14
C HIS A 77 -4.64 0.06 6.89
N ALA A 78 -4.33 0.69 8.02
CA ALA A 78 -5.33 1.32 8.89
C ALA A 78 -6.23 2.33 8.16
N SER A 79 -5.71 3.05 7.15
CA SER A 79 -6.53 3.97 6.36
C SER A 79 -7.61 3.28 5.52
N ILE A 80 -7.37 2.06 5.06
CA ILE A 80 -8.38 1.25 4.37
C ILE A 80 -9.44 0.82 5.39
N ILE A 81 -8.99 0.26 6.52
CA ILE A 81 -9.86 -0.21 7.61
C ILE A 81 -10.76 0.91 8.13
N ASP A 82 -10.21 2.10 8.35
CA ASP A 82 -10.96 3.26 8.87
C ASP A 82 -12.02 3.72 7.86
N GLY A 83 -11.70 3.69 6.55
CA GLY A 83 -12.66 3.97 5.49
C GLY A 83 -13.80 2.95 5.49
N ILE A 84 -13.46 1.65 5.56
CA ILE A 84 -14.44 0.56 5.56
C ILE A 84 -15.36 0.63 6.78
N ARG A 85 -14.79 0.84 7.98
CA ARG A 85 -15.56 0.98 9.22
C ARG A 85 -16.53 2.15 9.19
N LEU A 86 -16.15 3.24 8.50
CA LEU A 86 -17.05 4.38 8.29
C LEU A 86 -18.26 3.95 7.43
N LEU A 87 -18.03 3.22 6.34
CA LEU A 87 -19.11 2.70 5.49
C LEU A 87 -20.04 1.73 6.23
N GLU A 88 -19.48 0.84 7.07
CA GLU A 88 -20.28 -0.08 7.91
C GLU A 88 -21.20 0.68 8.85
N ARG A 89 -20.67 1.71 9.54
CA ARG A 89 -21.46 2.57 10.43
C ARG A 89 -22.56 3.32 9.69
N GLN A 90 -22.29 3.73 8.45
CA GLN A 90 -23.27 4.38 7.57
C GLN A 90 -24.23 3.39 6.91
N GLN A 91 -24.02 2.08 7.10
CA GLN A 91 -24.80 1.00 6.50
C GLN A 91 -24.78 1.03 4.96
N GLU A 92 -23.69 1.55 4.39
CA GLU A 92 -23.47 1.64 2.95
C GLU A 92 -22.84 0.36 2.38
N ALA A 93 -22.18 -0.44 3.21
CA ALA A 93 -21.49 -1.66 2.81
C ALA A 93 -21.76 -2.85 3.75
N LEU A 94 -21.72 -4.06 3.21
CA LEU A 94 -21.48 -5.30 3.95
C LEU A 94 -20.00 -5.64 3.82
N VAL A 95 -19.34 -5.98 4.93
CA VAL A 95 -17.88 -6.16 4.97
C VAL A 95 -17.52 -7.59 5.31
N PHE A 96 -16.60 -8.14 4.54
CA PHE A 96 -16.06 -9.48 4.68
C PHE A 96 -14.53 -9.35 4.80
N VAL A 97 -13.95 -9.87 5.88
CA VAL A 97 -12.50 -9.87 6.06
C VAL A 97 -11.98 -11.27 5.75
N TYR A 98 -11.16 -11.40 4.71
CA TYR A 98 -10.49 -12.66 4.39
C TYR A 98 -9.13 -12.74 5.07
N LYS A 99 -8.62 -13.96 5.24
CA LYS A 99 -7.33 -14.18 5.89
C LYS A 99 -6.24 -13.64 4.97
N HIS A 100 -5.20 -13.09 5.54
CA HIS A 100 -4.12 -12.45 4.80
C HIS A 100 -3.59 -13.33 3.65
N CYS A 101 -3.63 -12.79 2.42
CA CYS A 101 -3.22 -13.48 1.19
C CYS A 101 -3.88 -14.86 0.94
N ASP A 102 -4.98 -15.19 1.63
CA ASP A 102 -5.67 -16.48 1.52
C ASP A 102 -6.77 -16.42 0.46
N MET A 103 -6.41 -16.81 -0.76
CA MET A 103 -7.31 -16.80 -1.92
C MET A 103 -8.39 -17.88 -1.86
N PHE A 104 -8.20 -18.95 -1.07
CA PHE A 104 -9.24 -19.94 -0.83
C PHE A 104 -10.33 -19.38 0.08
N HIS A 105 -9.94 -18.67 1.14
CA HIS A 105 -10.91 -18.00 2.00
C HIS A 105 -11.63 -16.87 1.24
N LEU A 106 -10.93 -16.11 0.40
CA LEU A 106 -11.57 -15.10 -0.45
C LEU A 106 -12.57 -15.73 -1.43
N ASP A 107 -12.21 -16.83 -2.12
CA ASP A 107 -13.12 -17.56 -3.03
C ASP A 107 -14.38 -18.06 -2.29
N PHE A 108 -14.21 -18.59 -1.07
CA PHE A 108 -15.31 -19.00 -0.22
C PHE A 108 -16.27 -17.84 0.12
N LEU A 109 -15.73 -16.69 0.56
CA LEU A 109 -16.54 -15.53 0.89
C LEU A 109 -17.25 -14.94 -0.34
N LEU A 110 -16.55 -14.88 -1.49
CA LEU A 110 -17.11 -14.41 -2.75
C LEU A 110 -18.26 -15.30 -3.25
N SER A 111 -18.09 -16.62 -3.18
CA SER A 111 -19.12 -17.59 -3.57
C SER A 111 -20.36 -17.57 -2.67
N SER A 112 -20.17 -17.26 -1.39
CA SER A 112 -21.26 -17.21 -0.39
C SER A 112 -22.01 -15.87 -0.40
N CYS A 113 -21.47 -14.85 -1.09
CA CYS A 113 -22.05 -13.51 -1.09
C CYS A 113 -23.08 -13.33 -2.23
N SER A 114 -24.34 -13.12 -1.84
CA SER A 114 -25.46 -12.89 -2.75
C SER A 114 -25.50 -11.49 -3.39
N LEU A 115 -24.74 -10.51 -2.86
CA LEU A 115 -24.70 -9.16 -3.41
C LEU A 115 -24.01 -9.13 -4.78
N GLU A 116 -24.60 -8.46 -5.75
CA GLU A 116 -24.01 -8.31 -7.09
C GLU A 116 -22.81 -7.37 -7.09
N LYS A 117 -22.87 -6.28 -6.30
CA LYS A 117 -21.85 -5.22 -6.28
C LYS A 117 -20.72 -5.59 -5.32
N LYS A 118 -19.70 -6.28 -5.84
CA LYS A 118 -18.55 -6.76 -5.07
C LYS A 118 -17.31 -5.89 -5.30
N VAL A 119 -16.58 -5.59 -4.24
CA VAL A 119 -15.31 -4.86 -4.25
C VAL A 119 -14.28 -5.64 -3.45
N VAL A 120 -13.14 -5.96 -4.03
CA VAL A 120 -11.98 -6.48 -3.31
C VAL A 120 -10.98 -5.34 -3.12
N VAL A 121 -10.55 -5.12 -1.89
CA VAL A 121 -9.57 -4.09 -1.54
C VAL A 121 -8.39 -4.70 -0.80
N THR A 122 -7.18 -4.42 -1.28
CA THR A 122 -5.94 -4.90 -0.65
C THR A 122 -4.78 -3.93 -0.83
N ASP A 123 -3.86 -3.88 0.14
CA ASP A 123 -2.50 -3.45 -0.12
C ASP A 123 -1.86 -4.36 -1.18
N SER A 124 -1.01 -3.79 -2.03
CA SER A 124 -0.24 -4.55 -3.03
C SER A 124 1.07 -5.13 -2.48
N LEU A 125 1.72 -4.40 -1.58
CA LEU A 125 2.96 -4.77 -0.90
C LEU A 125 2.80 -4.40 0.58
N PHE A 126 2.66 -5.40 1.43
CA PHE A 126 2.30 -5.22 2.82
C PHE A 126 3.48 -4.66 3.61
N SER A 127 3.21 -3.58 4.34
CA SER A 127 4.26 -2.77 4.94
C SER A 127 5.06 -3.51 6.02
N MET A 128 4.46 -4.47 6.73
CA MET A 128 5.06 -5.11 7.91
C MET A 128 5.76 -6.43 7.57
N ASP A 129 5.20 -7.21 6.65
CA ASP A 129 5.72 -8.52 6.26
C ASP A 129 6.60 -8.42 5.00
N GLY A 130 6.34 -7.45 4.12
CA GLY A 130 7.12 -7.23 2.91
C GLY A 130 6.77 -8.20 1.78
N ASP A 131 5.65 -8.91 1.90
CA ASP A 131 5.08 -9.77 0.89
C ASP A 131 4.12 -9.01 -0.03
N PHE A 132 3.93 -9.53 -1.24
CA PHE A 132 3.00 -8.97 -2.21
C PHE A 132 1.64 -9.65 -2.11
N ALA A 133 0.58 -8.90 -2.39
CA ALA A 133 -0.72 -9.51 -2.65
C ALA A 133 -0.63 -10.51 -3.83
N PRO A 134 -1.39 -11.63 -3.79
CA PRO A 134 -1.36 -12.66 -4.83
C PRO A 134 -2.11 -12.20 -6.10
N PHE A 135 -1.48 -11.30 -6.87
CA PHE A 135 -2.09 -10.68 -8.07
C PHE A 135 -2.62 -11.70 -9.09
N PRO A 136 -1.88 -12.76 -9.48
CA PRO A 136 -2.40 -13.74 -10.45
C PRO A 136 -3.71 -14.39 -10.00
N GLU A 137 -3.80 -14.77 -8.72
CA GLU A 137 -4.98 -15.38 -8.12
C GLU A 137 -6.12 -14.38 -7.96
N LEU A 138 -5.83 -13.15 -7.54
CA LEU A 138 -6.81 -12.06 -7.48
C LEU A 138 -7.42 -11.81 -8.86
N ILE A 139 -6.62 -11.78 -9.93
CA ILE A 139 -7.15 -11.56 -11.29
C ILE A 139 -8.00 -12.75 -11.73
N LYS A 140 -7.59 -13.98 -11.39
CA LYS A 140 -8.38 -15.19 -11.66
C LYS A 140 -9.74 -15.14 -10.97
N LEU A 141 -9.79 -14.78 -9.70
CA LEU A 141 -11.05 -14.63 -8.95
C LEU A 141 -11.88 -13.47 -9.49
N ARG A 142 -11.26 -12.36 -9.89
CA ARG A 142 -11.94 -11.23 -10.54
C ARG A 142 -12.67 -11.66 -11.80
N ARG A 143 -12.04 -12.46 -12.66
CA ARG A 143 -12.68 -13.01 -13.88
C ARG A 143 -13.86 -13.92 -13.56
N LYS A 144 -13.80 -14.66 -12.45
CA LYS A 144 -14.86 -15.58 -12.00
C LYS A 144 -16.07 -14.85 -11.41
N TYR A 145 -15.84 -13.77 -10.65
CA TYR A 145 -16.90 -13.11 -9.86
C TYR A 145 -17.26 -11.68 -10.29
N GLY A 146 -16.49 -11.06 -11.20
CA GLY A 146 -16.80 -9.73 -11.75
C GLY A 146 -16.71 -8.58 -10.75
N TYR A 147 -15.86 -8.68 -9.72
CA TYR A 147 -15.70 -7.61 -8.72
C TYR A 147 -14.82 -6.45 -9.21
N LEU A 148 -15.01 -5.28 -8.58
CA LEU A 148 -14.07 -4.16 -8.65
C LEU A 148 -12.83 -4.43 -7.80
N LEU A 149 -11.65 -4.18 -8.34
CA LEU A 149 -10.38 -4.37 -7.64
C LEU A 149 -9.74 -3.03 -7.28
N VAL A 150 -9.60 -2.77 -5.98
CA VAL A 150 -8.97 -1.58 -5.41
C VAL A 150 -7.63 -1.97 -4.78
N ILE A 151 -6.55 -1.32 -5.20
CA ILE A 151 -5.20 -1.65 -4.74
C ILE A 151 -4.55 -0.42 -4.11
N ASP A 152 -4.05 -0.55 -2.87
CA ASP A 152 -3.09 0.40 -2.31
C ASP A 152 -1.65 0.01 -2.70
N ASP A 153 -1.03 0.85 -3.51
CA ASP A 153 0.32 0.68 -4.03
C ASP A 153 1.30 1.71 -3.46
N ALA A 154 1.08 2.12 -2.20
CA ALA A 154 1.95 3.06 -1.51
C ALA A 154 3.39 2.54 -1.35
N HIS A 155 3.59 1.23 -1.21
CA HIS A 155 4.91 0.62 -1.04
C HIS A 155 5.56 0.17 -2.36
N GLY A 156 4.80 -0.06 -3.43
CA GLY A 156 5.36 -0.44 -4.73
C GLY A 156 5.60 0.73 -5.68
N THR A 157 4.84 1.82 -5.60
CA THR A 157 4.99 2.99 -6.50
C THR A 157 6.42 3.55 -6.52
N LEU A 158 6.97 3.74 -7.73
CA LEU A 158 8.36 4.14 -8.04
C LEU A 158 9.46 3.13 -7.62
N VAL A 159 9.09 1.98 -7.04
CA VAL A 159 10.03 0.96 -6.56
C VAL A 159 9.91 -0.33 -7.38
N CYS A 160 8.68 -0.75 -7.67
CA CYS A 160 8.35 -1.96 -8.40
C CYS A 160 8.02 -1.65 -9.87
N GLY A 161 8.26 -2.64 -10.73
CA GLY A 161 8.09 -2.51 -12.18
C GLY A 161 9.25 -1.77 -12.86
N GLU A 162 9.37 -1.97 -14.17
CA GLU A 162 10.46 -1.40 -14.96
C GLU A 162 10.43 0.14 -14.94
N ASN A 163 9.24 0.73 -15.07
CA ASN A 163 9.06 2.19 -15.11
C ASN A 163 8.73 2.79 -13.75
N GLY A 164 8.54 1.97 -12.71
CA GLY A 164 8.11 2.43 -11.39
C GLY A 164 6.59 2.55 -11.27
N GLY A 165 5.84 1.92 -12.18
CA GLY A 165 4.39 1.78 -12.18
C GLY A 165 3.87 1.01 -10.96
N GLY A 166 4.74 0.36 -10.21
CA GLY A 166 4.44 -0.29 -8.94
C GLY A 166 4.12 -1.77 -9.08
N ALA A 167 3.46 -2.36 -8.08
CA ALA A 167 3.28 -3.81 -8.04
C ALA A 167 2.47 -4.31 -9.25
N ALA A 168 1.45 -3.57 -9.68
CA ALA A 168 0.66 -3.95 -10.85
C ALA A 168 1.48 -3.97 -12.15
N GLU A 169 2.51 -3.13 -12.29
CA GLU A 169 3.45 -3.21 -13.43
C GLU A 169 4.38 -4.41 -13.29
N LEU A 170 4.87 -4.69 -12.08
CA LEU A 170 5.71 -5.87 -11.81
C LEU A 170 5.02 -7.19 -12.15
N PHE A 171 3.70 -7.27 -11.94
CA PHE A 171 2.88 -8.45 -12.25
C PHE A 171 2.11 -8.33 -13.58
N GLU A 172 2.40 -7.31 -14.40
CA GLU A 172 1.83 -7.10 -15.73
C GLU A 172 0.28 -7.07 -15.77
N CYS A 173 -0.33 -6.48 -14.75
CA CYS A 173 -1.77 -6.52 -14.53
C CYS A 173 -2.38 -5.13 -14.28
N GLU A 174 -1.76 -4.05 -14.78
CA GLU A 174 -2.25 -2.68 -14.56
C GLU A 174 -3.68 -2.50 -15.07
N LYS A 175 -4.02 -3.14 -16.20
CA LYS A 175 -5.37 -3.13 -16.78
C LYS A 175 -6.43 -3.77 -15.88
N ASP A 176 -6.01 -4.65 -14.97
CA ASP A 176 -6.92 -5.41 -14.12
C ASP A 176 -7.29 -4.65 -12.82
N ILE A 177 -6.67 -3.50 -12.57
CA ILE A 177 -6.93 -2.68 -11.37
C ILE A 177 -7.95 -1.60 -11.70
N ASP A 178 -9.05 -1.49 -10.97
CA ASP A 178 -10.07 -0.45 -11.25
C ASP A 178 -9.68 0.89 -10.62
N ILE A 179 -9.21 0.84 -9.37
CA ILE A 179 -8.79 2.01 -8.59
C ILE A 179 -7.45 1.69 -7.94
N GLY A 180 -6.41 2.44 -8.30
CA GLY A 180 -5.12 2.41 -7.63
C GLY A 180 -5.02 3.57 -6.64
N VAL A 181 -4.60 3.30 -5.42
CA VAL A 181 -4.27 4.30 -4.40
C VAL A 181 -2.76 4.29 -4.19
N GLY A 182 -2.17 5.44 -3.88
CA GLY A 182 -0.77 5.49 -3.49
C GLY A 182 -0.41 6.71 -2.67
N THR A 183 0.87 6.79 -2.29
CA THR A 183 1.41 7.91 -1.52
C THR A 183 2.60 8.56 -2.20
N LEU A 184 2.76 9.85 -1.96
CA LEU A 184 3.92 10.64 -2.36
C LEU A 184 4.93 10.82 -1.20
N SER A 185 4.65 10.21 -0.04
CA SER A 185 5.48 10.33 1.18
C SER A 185 6.57 9.28 1.36
N LYS A 186 6.64 8.31 0.45
CA LYS A 186 7.60 7.20 0.50
C LYS A 186 8.67 7.39 -0.58
N ALA A 187 8.62 6.61 -1.65
CA ALA A 187 9.65 6.65 -2.70
C ALA A 187 9.78 8.02 -3.40
N ALA A 188 8.69 8.79 -3.49
CA ALA A 188 8.72 10.16 -4.03
C ALA A 188 9.31 11.20 -3.06
N GLY A 189 9.50 10.87 -1.78
CA GLY A 189 10.18 11.73 -0.79
C GLY A 189 9.49 13.06 -0.48
N CYS A 190 8.18 13.18 -0.71
CA CYS A 190 7.42 14.42 -0.56
C CYS A 190 6.22 14.24 0.38
N GLN A 191 5.16 15.04 0.24
CA GLN A 191 3.88 14.82 0.93
C GLN A 191 2.78 14.68 -0.10
N GLY A 192 1.80 13.82 0.19
CA GLY A 192 0.61 13.64 -0.65
C GLY A 192 0.16 12.20 -0.75
N GLY A 193 -1.02 12.03 -1.32
CA GLY A 193 -1.55 10.77 -1.82
C GLY A 193 -2.18 10.99 -3.18
N PHE A 194 -2.49 9.90 -3.85
CA PHE A 194 -3.14 9.96 -5.15
C PHE A 194 -4.05 8.76 -5.35
N ILE A 195 -5.01 8.92 -6.27
CA ILE A 195 -5.92 7.88 -6.71
C ILE A 195 -5.91 7.86 -8.24
N THR A 196 -5.50 6.75 -8.85
CA THR A 196 -5.54 6.56 -10.31
C THR A 196 -6.70 5.65 -10.68
N CYS A 197 -7.49 6.04 -11.69
CA CYS A 197 -8.72 5.33 -12.06
C CYS A 197 -9.20 5.78 -13.45
N SER A 198 -10.40 5.36 -13.85
CA SER A 198 -11.07 5.91 -15.02
C SER A 198 -11.54 7.35 -14.77
N THR A 199 -11.81 8.09 -15.85
CA THR A 199 -12.35 9.45 -15.77
C THR A 199 -13.70 9.48 -15.03
N GLN A 200 -14.51 8.45 -15.20
CA GLN A 200 -15.80 8.30 -14.52
C GLN A 200 -15.62 8.13 -13.00
N TRP A 201 -14.67 7.29 -12.59
CA TRP A 201 -14.34 7.11 -11.17
C TRP A 201 -13.78 8.38 -10.55
N LYS A 202 -12.90 9.11 -11.25
CA LYS A 202 -12.39 10.39 -10.76
C LYS A 202 -13.52 11.37 -10.47
N ARG A 203 -14.50 11.51 -11.37
CA ARG A 203 -15.66 12.41 -11.16
C ARG A 203 -16.50 12.01 -9.96
N LEU A 204 -16.71 10.71 -9.75
CA LEU A 204 -17.42 10.21 -8.56
C LEU A 204 -16.64 10.55 -7.28
N ILE A 205 -15.33 10.28 -7.26
CA ILE A 205 -14.49 10.56 -6.10
C ILE A 205 -14.40 12.07 -5.82
N GLN A 206 -14.32 12.91 -6.85
CA GLN A 206 -14.33 14.37 -6.69
C GLN A 206 -15.63 14.90 -6.09
N SER A 207 -16.76 14.23 -6.34
CA SER A 207 -18.08 14.65 -5.85
C SER A 207 -18.51 14.00 -4.54
N ARG A 208 -17.89 12.87 -4.15
CA ARG A 208 -18.30 12.09 -2.97
C ARG A 208 -17.17 11.76 -1.99
N GLY A 209 -15.91 11.81 -2.42
CA GLY A 209 -14.73 11.55 -1.60
C GLY A 209 -14.49 12.67 -0.59
N ARG A 210 -15.04 12.51 0.62
CA ARG A 210 -15.12 13.60 1.62
C ARG A 210 -13.76 14.17 2.01
N SER A 211 -12.74 13.33 2.18
CA SER A 211 -11.38 13.75 2.54
C SER A 211 -10.64 14.47 1.41
N PHE A 212 -11.12 14.40 0.17
CA PHE A 212 -10.67 15.25 -0.92
C PHE A 212 -11.43 16.58 -0.93
N ILE A 213 -12.77 16.54 -0.84
CA ILE A 213 -13.65 17.72 -0.94
C ILE A 213 -13.38 18.74 0.18
N PHE A 214 -13.33 18.25 1.42
CA PHE A 214 -13.30 19.09 2.62
C PHE A 214 -11.88 19.27 3.17
N SER A 215 -10.87 19.17 2.31
CA SER A 215 -9.47 19.39 2.68
C SER A 215 -8.79 20.39 1.76
N THR A 216 -7.82 21.12 2.31
CA THR A 216 -6.95 22.03 1.56
C THR A 216 -6.12 21.24 0.55
N ALA A 217 -5.91 21.82 -0.64
CA ALA A 217 -5.03 21.25 -1.66
C ALA A 217 -3.56 21.22 -1.19
N LEU A 218 -2.72 20.43 -1.87
CA LEU A 218 -1.31 20.33 -1.54
C LEU A 218 -0.57 21.65 -1.84
N PRO A 219 0.37 22.09 -0.97
CA PRO A 219 1.17 23.28 -1.24
C PRO A 219 1.89 23.25 -2.59
N VAL A 220 1.85 24.35 -3.35
CA VAL A 220 2.51 24.42 -4.68
C VAL A 220 3.99 23.99 -4.64
N PRO A 221 4.81 24.40 -3.65
CA PRO A 221 6.19 23.91 -3.56
C PRO A 221 6.29 22.38 -3.41
N VAL A 222 5.35 21.76 -2.66
CA VAL A 222 5.29 20.31 -2.46
C VAL A 222 4.87 19.60 -3.75
N VAL A 223 3.88 20.13 -4.46
CA VAL A 223 3.45 19.50 -5.73
C VAL A 223 4.51 19.66 -6.81
N ALA A 224 5.20 20.80 -6.85
CA ALA A 224 6.34 21.01 -7.76
C ALA A 224 7.50 20.04 -7.45
N SER A 225 7.81 19.78 -6.17
CA SER A 225 8.84 18.81 -5.80
C SER A 225 8.43 17.37 -6.17
N VAL A 226 7.15 17.02 -6.03
CA VAL A 226 6.62 15.73 -6.52
C VAL A 226 6.80 15.61 -8.03
N HIS A 227 6.44 16.64 -8.79
CA HIS A 227 6.62 16.63 -10.25
C HIS A 227 8.09 16.40 -10.64
N ALA A 228 9.02 17.09 -9.96
CA ALA A 228 10.46 16.87 -10.15
C ALA A 228 10.89 15.44 -9.78
N ALA A 229 10.39 14.89 -8.68
CA ALA A 229 10.69 13.51 -8.26
C ALA A 229 10.20 12.48 -9.30
N LEU A 230 9.01 12.67 -9.87
CA LEU A 230 8.48 11.83 -10.94
C LEU A 230 9.33 11.93 -12.22
N TYR A 231 9.74 13.16 -12.58
CA TYR A 231 10.63 13.38 -13.71
C TYR A 231 11.98 12.64 -13.51
N VAL A 232 12.64 12.85 -12.37
CA VAL A 232 13.90 12.17 -12.03
C VAL A 232 13.72 10.66 -12.06
N SER A 233 12.66 10.12 -11.44
CA SER A 233 12.41 8.67 -11.42
C SER A 233 12.20 8.06 -12.81
N SER A 234 11.67 8.83 -13.77
CA SER A 234 11.52 8.38 -15.16
C SER A 234 12.84 8.36 -15.94
N LYS A 235 13.82 9.18 -15.54
CA LYS A 235 15.15 9.22 -16.18
C LYS A 235 16.16 8.31 -15.49
N GLU A 236 16.11 8.23 -14.16
CA GLU A 236 17.05 7.51 -13.31
C GLU A 236 16.53 6.12 -12.93
N THR A 237 16.25 5.30 -13.94
CA THR A 237 15.79 3.91 -13.76
C THR A 237 16.77 3.05 -12.94
N TRP A 238 18.07 3.41 -12.98
CA TRP A 238 19.14 2.76 -12.24
C TRP A 238 18.88 2.63 -10.74
N ARG A 239 18.15 3.58 -10.13
CA ARG A 239 17.82 3.55 -8.70
C ARG A 239 17.00 2.32 -8.33
N ARG A 240 16.01 1.98 -9.16
CA ARG A 240 15.20 0.76 -8.99
C ARG A 240 16.07 -0.48 -9.16
N SER A 241 16.90 -0.53 -10.21
CA SER A 241 17.80 -1.65 -10.45
C SER A 241 18.77 -1.86 -9.26
N VAL A 242 19.29 -0.78 -8.66
CA VAL A 242 20.14 -0.86 -7.45
C VAL A 242 19.35 -1.45 -6.27
N ILE A 243 18.15 -0.94 -5.99
CA ILE A 243 17.31 -1.44 -4.89
C ILE A 243 17.06 -2.94 -5.05
N TRP A 244 16.68 -3.41 -6.24
CA TRP A 244 16.44 -4.84 -6.47
C TRP A 244 17.71 -5.68 -6.42
N ARG A 245 18.86 -5.16 -6.84
CA ARG A 245 20.16 -5.83 -6.59
C ARG A 245 20.46 -5.92 -5.10
N HIS A 246 20.13 -4.90 -4.31
CA HIS A 246 20.28 -4.95 -2.85
C HIS A 246 19.39 -6.00 -2.21
N VAL A 247 18.15 -6.17 -2.69
CA VAL A 247 17.26 -7.26 -2.26
C VAL A 247 17.92 -8.61 -2.50
N GLN A 248 18.39 -8.86 -3.73
CA GLN A 248 19.05 -10.12 -4.09
C GLN A 248 20.34 -10.35 -3.30
N TYR A 249 21.12 -9.30 -3.06
CA TYR A 249 22.35 -9.39 -2.29
C TYR A 249 22.08 -9.65 -0.80
N PHE A 250 21.11 -8.98 -0.20
CA PHE A 250 20.71 -9.23 1.18
C PHE A 250 20.19 -10.68 1.34
N ALA A 251 19.36 -11.15 0.39
CA ALA A 251 18.88 -12.53 0.37
C ALA A 251 20.02 -13.54 0.25
N SER A 252 21.02 -13.27 -0.60
CA SER A 252 22.15 -14.18 -0.81
C SER A 252 23.06 -14.29 0.42
N LEU A 253 23.22 -13.21 1.19
CA LEU A 253 23.98 -13.19 2.45
C LEU A 253 23.23 -13.88 3.59
N THR A 254 21.92 -13.64 3.71
CA THR A 254 21.11 -14.16 4.83
C THR A 254 20.51 -15.54 4.59
N LYS A 255 20.44 -15.99 3.33
CA LYS A 255 19.74 -17.20 2.88
C LYS A 255 18.24 -17.22 3.22
N LEU A 256 17.66 -16.04 3.48
CA LEU A 256 16.23 -15.85 3.67
C LEU A 256 15.52 -15.69 2.33
N GLU A 257 14.27 -16.12 2.28
CA GLU A 257 13.37 -15.80 1.17
C GLU A 257 12.91 -14.35 1.31
N ILE A 258 13.40 -13.48 0.43
CA ILE A 258 13.09 -12.06 0.42
C ILE A 258 12.58 -11.70 -0.96
N THR A 259 11.35 -11.22 -1.00
CA THR A 259 10.63 -10.92 -2.24
C THR A 259 10.55 -9.43 -2.54
N SER A 260 10.86 -8.55 -1.58
CA SER A 260 10.74 -7.11 -1.74
C SER A 260 11.83 -6.30 -1.00
N PRO A 261 11.94 -4.98 -1.25
CA PRO A 261 12.81 -4.08 -0.50
C PRO A 261 12.44 -3.84 0.96
N ILE A 262 11.30 -4.39 1.41
CA ILE A 262 10.86 -4.37 2.80
C ILE A 262 11.18 -5.75 3.37
N ILE A 263 12.05 -5.79 4.36
CA ILE A 263 12.53 -7.03 4.96
C ILE A 263 12.04 -7.09 6.40
N SER A 264 11.39 -8.20 6.72
CA SER A 264 10.81 -8.46 8.03
C SER A 264 11.56 -9.58 8.73
N ILE A 265 12.21 -9.27 9.85
CA ILE A 265 12.88 -10.28 10.68
C ILE A 265 12.10 -10.42 11.98
N VAL A 266 11.37 -11.53 12.12
CA VAL A 266 10.58 -11.81 13.32
C VAL A 266 11.52 -12.19 14.46
N VAL A 267 11.48 -11.41 15.53
CA VAL A 267 12.25 -11.64 16.77
C VAL A 267 11.37 -12.33 17.84
N GLY A 268 10.06 -12.12 17.78
CA GLY A 268 9.08 -12.70 18.68
C GLY A 268 8.73 -11.77 19.83
N SER A 269 9.50 -11.79 20.92
CA SER A 269 9.19 -10.99 22.12
C SER A 269 9.49 -9.50 21.94
N GLU A 270 8.70 -8.65 22.61
CA GLU A 270 8.92 -7.19 22.66
C GLU A 270 10.29 -6.84 23.24
N ALA A 271 10.65 -7.46 24.37
CA ALA A 271 11.95 -7.28 25.00
C ALA A 271 13.10 -7.68 24.06
N GLY A 272 12.94 -8.79 23.32
CA GLY A 272 13.90 -9.24 22.31
C GLY A 272 14.08 -8.21 21.20
N ALA A 273 12.98 -7.72 20.61
CA ALA A 273 13.03 -6.73 19.54
C ALA A 273 13.68 -5.41 19.99
N LEU A 274 13.40 -4.94 21.21
CA LEU A 274 14.04 -3.75 21.78
C LEU A 274 15.53 -3.96 22.03
N ARG A 275 15.94 -5.14 22.53
CA ARG A 275 17.37 -5.48 22.68
C ARG A 275 18.09 -5.49 21.34
N ALA A 276 17.50 -6.13 20.33
CA ALA A 276 18.06 -6.20 18.99
C ALA A 276 18.21 -4.81 18.36
N SER A 277 17.17 -3.98 18.44
CA SER A 277 17.22 -2.60 17.93
C SER A 277 18.32 -1.76 18.62
N ARG A 278 18.47 -1.86 19.95
CA ARG A 278 19.56 -1.18 20.68
C ARG A 278 20.94 -1.68 20.29
N TYR A 279 21.10 -2.99 20.09
CA TYR A 279 22.35 -3.58 19.62
C TYR A 279 22.72 -3.07 18.23
N LEU A 280 21.75 -3.06 17.30
CA LEU A 280 21.91 -2.53 15.95
C LEU A 280 22.29 -1.05 15.98
N LEU A 281 21.64 -0.24 16.82
CA LEU A 281 21.95 1.18 16.96
C LEU A 281 23.40 1.41 17.43
N ARG A 282 23.87 0.63 18.41
CA ARG A 282 25.29 0.67 18.85
C ARG A 282 26.26 0.21 17.76
N SER A 283 25.79 -0.65 16.85
CA SER A 283 26.54 -1.13 15.68
C SER A 283 26.48 -0.16 14.49
N GLY A 284 25.81 0.99 14.64
CA GLY A 284 25.68 2.02 13.61
C GLY A 284 24.41 1.94 12.75
N PHE A 285 23.46 1.06 13.08
CA PHE A 285 22.25 0.83 12.30
C PHE A 285 20.98 1.23 13.06
N HIS A 286 20.25 2.21 12.53
CA HIS A 286 18.95 2.57 13.08
C HIS A 286 17.84 1.68 12.46
N VAL A 287 17.51 0.60 13.16
CA VAL A 287 16.42 -0.31 12.78
C VAL A 287 15.32 -0.29 13.84
N THR A 288 14.13 0.17 13.44
CA THR A 288 12.99 0.31 14.35
C THR A 288 12.37 -1.05 14.68
N PRO A 289 12.15 -1.37 15.97
CA PRO A 289 11.42 -2.56 16.37
C PRO A 289 9.91 -2.30 16.23
N ILE A 290 9.23 -3.14 15.47
CA ILE A 290 7.77 -3.15 15.35
C ILE A 290 7.19 -4.06 16.44
N ARG A 291 6.19 -3.54 17.16
CA ARG A 291 5.62 -4.10 18.38
C ARG A 291 4.09 -3.91 18.39
N PRO A 292 3.34 -4.56 19.29
CA PRO A 292 1.93 -4.23 19.52
C PRO A 292 1.71 -2.72 19.74
N PRO A 293 0.59 -2.14 19.24
CA PRO A 293 -0.52 -2.81 18.57
C PRO A 293 -0.31 -3.03 17.06
N THR A 294 0.83 -2.65 16.47
CA THR A 294 1.07 -2.75 15.01
C THR A 294 1.19 -4.19 14.52
N VAL A 295 1.69 -5.08 15.36
CA VAL A 295 1.77 -6.53 15.10
C VAL A 295 1.25 -7.31 16.31
N PRO A 296 0.72 -8.53 16.13
CA PRO A 296 0.25 -9.34 17.25
C PRO A 296 1.31 -9.57 18.35
N PRO A 297 0.90 -9.78 19.61
CA PRO A 297 1.82 -10.19 20.67
C PRO A 297 2.67 -11.41 20.26
N ASN A 298 3.93 -11.45 20.71
CA ASN A 298 4.91 -12.49 20.37
C ASN A 298 5.25 -12.60 18.86
N SER A 299 4.92 -11.59 18.06
CA SER A 299 5.35 -11.47 16.65
C SER A 299 6.12 -10.17 16.37
N CYS A 300 6.74 -9.59 17.41
CA CYS A 300 7.59 -8.42 17.29
C CYS A 300 8.74 -8.68 16.31
N ARG A 301 9.10 -7.66 15.56
CA ARG A 301 9.97 -7.82 14.39
C ARG A 301 10.84 -6.59 14.17
N LEU A 302 11.96 -6.80 13.50
CA LEU A 302 12.78 -5.72 12.94
C LEU A 302 12.35 -5.51 11.51
N ARG A 303 11.99 -4.26 11.18
CA ARG A 303 11.58 -3.89 9.82
C ARG A 303 12.70 -3.09 9.18
N ILE A 304 13.30 -3.68 8.14
CA ILE A 304 14.39 -3.09 7.38
C ILE A 304 13.84 -2.67 6.02
N THR A 305 14.25 -1.50 5.55
CA THR A 305 13.89 -1.00 4.22
C THR A 305 15.14 -0.65 3.44
N LEU A 306 15.37 -1.34 2.33
CA LEU A 306 16.53 -1.10 1.48
C LEU A 306 16.30 0.14 0.59
N SER A 307 17.38 0.88 0.36
CA SER A 307 17.40 2.09 -0.45
C SER A 307 18.48 2.00 -1.52
N ALA A 308 18.31 2.77 -2.60
CA ALA A 308 19.34 2.95 -3.62
C ALA A 308 20.59 3.66 -3.07
N SER A 309 20.45 4.37 -1.94
CA SER A 309 21.56 5.10 -1.30
C SER A 309 22.46 4.22 -0.43
N HIS A 310 22.06 3.00 -0.12
CA HIS A 310 22.93 2.07 0.62
C HIS A 310 24.04 1.57 -0.29
N SER A 311 25.25 1.41 0.24
CA SER A 311 26.31 0.68 -0.46
C SER A 311 26.18 -0.83 -0.20
N SER A 312 26.88 -1.65 -1.00
CA SER A 312 26.97 -3.08 -0.73
C SER A 312 27.71 -3.38 0.58
N ASP A 313 28.62 -2.51 1.01
CA ASP A 313 29.29 -2.64 2.32
C ASP A 313 28.31 -2.38 3.48
N ASP A 314 27.44 -1.37 3.36
CA ASP A 314 26.39 -1.10 4.37
C ASP A 314 25.49 -2.33 4.55
N ILE A 315 25.10 -2.97 3.46
CA ILE A 315 24.26 -4.18 3.49
C ILE A 315 25.00 -5.34 4.15
N LYS A 316 26.26 -5.56 3.79
CA LYS A 316 27.07 -6.64 4.38
C LYS A 316 27.22 -6.43 5.90
N ARG A 317 27.64 -5.23 6.31
CA ARG A 317 27.80 -4.87 7.73
C ARG A 317 26.48 -4.96 8.50
N LEU A 318 25.36 -4.60 7.88
CA LEU A 318 24.03 -4.77 8.48
C LEU A 318 23.71 -6.25 8.69
N VAL A 319 23.95 -7.10 7.69
CA VAL A 319 23.74 -8.55 7.81
C VAL A 319 24.63 -9.16 8.90
N ASP A 320 25.90 -8.77 8.96
CA ASP A 320 26.83 -9.20 10.02
C ASP A 320 26.26 -8.86 11.41
N ALA A 321 25.77 -7.62 11.61
CA ALA A 321 25.14 -7.18 12.85
C ALA A 321 23.77 -7.85 13.12
N LEU A 322 23.06 -8.32 12.09
CA LEU A 322 21.80 -9.03 12.23
C LEU A 322 21.97 -10.52 12.56
N THR A 323 23.14 -11.10 12.30
CA THR A 323 23.41 -12.54 12.46
C THR A 323 22.87 -13.14 13.77
N PRO A 324 23.03 -12.51 14.96
CA PRO A 324 22.49 -13.05 16.21
C PRO A 324 20.96 -13.12 16.30
N TRP A 325 20.26 -12.43 15.39
CA TRP A 325 18.81 -12.25 15.38
C TRP A 325 18.13 -12.92 14.18
N LEU A 326 18.90 -13.45 13.24
CA LEU A 326 18.35 -14.18 12.10
C LEU A 326 17.74 -15.51 12.57
N PRO A 327 16.61 -15.94 11.97
CA PRO A 327 16.02 -17.21 12.33
C PRO A 327 16.95 -18.36 11.93
N VAL A 328 17.20 -19.29 12.86
CA VAL A 328 18.03 -20.46 12.59
C VAL A 328 17.20 -21.49 11.82
N LYS A 329 17.64 -21.85 10.62
CA LYS A 329 17.02 -22.90 9.81
C LYS A 329 17.43 -24.26 10.40
N TYR A 330 16.53 -24.93 11.13
CA TYR A 330 16.74 -26.34 11.47
C TYR A 330 16.40 -27.21 10.25
N GLY A 331 17.09 -28.34 10.07
CA GLY A 331 16.98 -29.23 8.89
C GLY A 331 15.59 -29.78 8.56
N ASN A 332 14.56 -29.43 9.33
CA ASN A 332 13.19 -29.90 9.23
C ASN A 332 12.23 -28.84 8.67
N GLY A 333 12.75 -27.70 8.18
CA GLY A 333 11.93 -26.62 7.60
C GLY A 333 11.26 -25.69 8.64
N SER A 334 11.49 -25.90 9.94
CA SER A 334 11.01 -25.02 11.01
C SER A 334 12.03 -23.93 11.36
N TYR A 335 11.59 -22.67 11.39
CA TYR A 335 12.38 -21.53 11.87
C TYR A 335 12.15 -21.34 13.37
N ALA A 336 13.23 -21.27 14.16
CA ALA A 336 13.16 -20.81 15.55
C ALA A 336 13.88 -19.47 15.68
N THR A 337 13.31 -18.54 16.46
CA THR A 337 13.97 -17.28 16.79
C THR A 337 15.13 -17.53 17.75
N ALA A 338 16.27 -16.86 17.53
CA ALA A 338 17.52 -17.02 18.28
C ALA A 338 17.48 -16.53 19.74
N SER A 339 16.31 -16.53 20.40
CA SER A 339 16.15 -16.08 21.79
C SER A 339 16.45 -17.15 22.85
N LYS A 340 17.11 -18.27 22.47
CA LYS A 340 17.47 -19.38 23.38
C LYS A 340 18.98 -19.64 23.51
N LEU A 341 19.82 -18.65 23.22
CA LEU A 341 21.23 -18.66 23.63
C LEU A 341 21.49 -17.55 24.65
#